data_AF-A0A4Q8QDM8-F1
#
_entry.id   AF-A0A4Q8QDM8-F1
#
_cell.length_a   1.000
_cell.length_b   1.000
_cell.length_c   1.000
_cell.angle_alpha   90.00
_cell.angle_beta   90.00
_cell.angle_gamma   90.00
#
_symmetry.space_group_name_H-M   'P 1'
#
loop_
_entity.id
_entity.type
_entity.pdbx_description
1 polymer ?
#
loop_
_entity_poly.entity_id
_entity_poly.type
_entity_poly.pdbx_seq_one_letter_code
_entity_poly.pdbx_strand_id
1 'polypeptide(L)'
;MRKIKASTLMETMVATVLIVVVFMIASLVMNTLMAAQVKSNLSPIKEHLQQLEYACMNKQLTVPYYEEWKGWEIALTQEGAMILIEATHLDNQKQVETLVIQNE
;
A
#
# COMPACT_ATOMS: atom_id res chain seq x y z
N MET A 1 13.89 17.49 57.78
CA MET A 1 13.09 16.84 56.71
C MET A 1 12.49 17.92 55.82
N ARG A 2 12.85 18.02 54.53
CA ARG A 2 12.23 18.98 53.60
C ARG A 2 10.85 18.43 53.21
N LYS A 3 9.77 19.13 53.58
CA LYS A 3 8.40 18.77 53.18
C LYS A 3 8.23 19.08 51.69
N ILE A 4 7.86 18.08 50.89
CA ILE A 4 7.49 18.28 49.49
C ILE A 4 6.19 19.09 49.48
N LYS A 5 6.14 20.21 48.75
CA LYS A 5 4.90 20.98 48.64
C LYS A 5 3.88 20.14 47.87
N ALA A 6 2.67 19.98 48.42
CA ALA A 6 1.58 19.25 47.76
C ALA A 6 1.29 19.77 46.33
N SER A 7 1.59 21.05 46.05
CA SER A 7 1.55 21.66 44.72
C SER A 7 2.36 20.87 43.68
N THR A 8 3.57 20.43 44.02
CA THR A 8 4.46 19.70 43.09
C THR A 8 3.90 18.32 42.73
N LEU A 9 3.12 17.71 43.62
CA LEU A 9 2.46 16.43 43.33
C LEU A 9 1.32 16.61 42.32
N MET A 10 0.51 17.66 42.46
CA MET A 10 -0.53 17.99 41.49
C MET A 10 0.06 18.38 40.13
N GLU A 11 1.14 19.18 40.12
CA GLU A 11 1.85 19.53 38.89
C GLU A 11 2.37 18.29 38.15
N THR A 12 2.97 17.35 38.89
CA THR A 12 3.48 16.09 38.31
C THR A 12 2.34 15.21 37.79
N MET A 13 1.22 15.14 38.52
CA MET A 13 0.05 14.37 38.10
C MET A 13 -0.52 14.91 36.79
N VAL A 14 -0.73 16.22 36.69
CA VAL A 14 -1.23 16.86 35.46
C VAL A 14 -0.26 16.62 34.30
N ALA A 15 1.05 16.78 34.52
CA ALA A 15 2.06 16.51 33.49
C ALA A 15 2.00 15.06 32.98
N THR A 16 1.87 14.08 33.89
CA THR A 16 1.76 12.66 33.49
C THR A 16 0.48 12.38 32.69
N VAL A 17 -0.65 12.99 33.05
CA VAL A 17 -1.91 12.87 32.30
C VAL A 17 -1.75 13.46 30.90
N LEU A 18 -1.12 14.62 30.78
CA LEU A 18 -0.87 15.24 29.47
C LEU A 18 0.01 14.35 28.59
N ILE A 19 1.06 13.74 29.14
CA ILE A 19 1.93 12.81 28.41
C ILE A 19 1.12 11.61 27.91
N VAL A 20 0.28 11.01 28.75
CA VAL A 20 -0.57 9.87 28.37
C VAL A 20 -1.54 10.24 27.24
N VAL A 21 -2.17 11.41 27.33
CA VAL A 21 -3.09 11.91 26.28
C VAL A 21 -2.35 12.10 24.95
N VAL A 22 -1.15 12.69 24.98
CA VAL A 22 -0.34 12.87 23.78
C VAL A 22 0.02 11.52 23.14
N PHE A 23 0.44 10.53 23.93
CA PHE A 23 0.72 9.19 23.42
C PHE A 23 -0.52 8.52 22.82
N MET A 24 -1.68 8.68 23.46
CA MET A 24 -2.93 8.13 22.94
C MET A 24 -3.28 8.72 21.57
N ILE A 25 -3.19 10.05 21.41
CA ILE A 25 -3.43 10.72 20.12
C ILE A 25 -2.40 10.26 19.08
N ALA A 26 -1.12 10.18 19.46
CA ALA A 26 -0.06 9.70 18.56
C ALA A 26 -0.31 8.26 18.09
N SER A 27 -0.76 7.36 18.96
CA SER A 27 -1.12 5.98 18.59
C SER A 27 -2.28 5.93 17.60
N LEU A 28 -3.32 6.76 17.80
CA LEU A 28 -4.44 6.83 16.87
C LEU A 28 -4.02 7.36 15.50
N VAL A 29 -3.19 8.41 15.46
CA VAL A 29 -2.62 8.94 14.21
C VAL A 29 -1.73 7.90 13.52
N MET A 30 -0.89 7.19 14.27
CA MET A 30 -0.04 6.14 13.70
C MET A 30 -0.89 5.00 13.12
N ASN A 31 -1.94 4.59 13.82
CA ASN A 31 -2.84 3.54 13.35
C ASN A 31 -3.51 3.92 12.02
N THR A 32 -4.01 5.15 11.90
CA THR A 32 -4.66 5.61 10.66
C THR A 32 -3.65 5.74 9.52
N LEU A 33 -2.44 6.22 9.78
CA LEU A 33 -1.37 6.29 8.78
C LEU A 33 -0.92 4.90 8.31
N MET A 34 -0.74 3.95 9.24
CA MET A 34 -0.40 2.57 8.88
C MET A 34 -1.50 1.90 8.06
N ALA A 35 -2.77 2.07 8.45
CA ALA A 35 -3.90 1.52 7.71
C ALA A 35 -3.99 2.11 6.29
N ALA A 36 -3.72 3.41 6.13
CA ALA A 36 -3.67 4.06 4.82
C ALA A 36 -2.52 3.52 3.95
N GLN A 37 -1.33 3.33 4.53
CA GLN A 37 -0.18 2.80 3.81
C GLN A 37 -0.37 1.33 3.38
N VAL A 38 -0.97 0.49 4.24
CA VAL A 38 -1.29 -0.90 3.88
C VAL A 38 -2.30 -0.95 2.73
N LYS A 39 -3.36 -0.12 2.78
CA LYS A 39 -4.35 -0.04 1.71
C LYS A 39 -3.80 0.53 0.40
N SER A 40 -2.80 1.40 0.47
CA SER A 40 -2.17 2.00 -0.71
C SER A 40 -0.87 1.30 -1.13
N ASN A 41 -0.52 0.16 -0.52
CA ASN A 41 0.68 -0.57 -0.89
C ASN A 41 0.48 -1.23 -2.26
N LEU A 42 1.02 -0.60 -3.31
CA LEU A 42 1.02 -1.12 -4.68
C LEU A 42 2.14 -2.14 -4.92
N SER A 43 3.01 -2.41 -3.95
CA SER A 43 4.13 -3.36 -4.12
C SER A 43 3.66 -4.76 -4.53
N PRO A 44 2.61 -5.35 -3.92
CA PRO A 44 2.18 -6.69 -4.28
C PRO A 44 1.66 -6.80 -5.72
N ILE A 45 0.92 -5.80 -6.20
CA ILE A 45 0.44 -5.79 -7.59
C ILE A 45 1.59 -5.55 -8.56
N LYS A 46 2.55 -4.69 -8.21
CA LYS A 46 3.73 -4.45 -9.05
C LYS A 46 4.60 -5.71 -9.19
N GLU A 47 4.82 -6.43 -8.09
CA GLU A 47 5.53 -7.72 -8.11
C GLU A 47 4.81 -8.76 -8.97
N HIS A 48 3.47 -8.81 -8.87
CA HIS A 48 2.65 -9.72 -9.68
C HIS A 48 2.69 -9.37 -11.17
N LEU A 49 2.55 -8.09 -11.51
CA LEU A 49 2.69 -7.60 -12.88
C LEU A 49 4.06 -7.92 -13.48
N GLN A 50 5.13 -7.78 -12.68
CA GLN A 50 6.48 -8.13 -13.12
C GLN A 50 6.62 -9.64 -13.38
N GLN A 51 5.96 -10.50 -12.59
CA GLN A 51 5.92 -11.94 -12.86
C GLN A 51 5.19 -12.26 -14.16
N LEU A 52 4.06 -11.60 -14.42
CA LEU A 52 3.29 -11.75 -15.66
C LEU A 52 4.11 -11.28 -16.89
N GLU A 53 4.83 -10.17 -16.77
CA GLU A 53 5.76 -9.68 -17.80
C GLU A 53 6.83 -10.74 -18.12
N TYR A 54 7.50 -11.29 -17.10
CA TYR A 54 8.50 -12.36 -17.31
C TYR A 54 7.91 -13.62 -17.95
N ALA A 55 6.71 -14.05 -17.51
CA ALA A 55 6.04 -15.21 -18.08
C ALA A 55 5.67 -14.98 -19.56
N CYS A 56 5.29 -13.75 -19.90
CA CYS A 56 4.97 -13.34 -21.24
C CYS A 56 6.21 -13.31 -22.16
N MET A 57 7.32 -12.71 -21.69
CA MET A 57 8.60 -12.71 -22.42
C MET A 57 9.12 -14.12 -22.70
N ASN A 58 8.95 -15.04 -21.75
CA ASN A 58 9.38 -16.44 -21.88
C ASN A 58 8.38 -17.32 -22.65
N LYS A 59 7.33 -16.74 -23.25
CA LYS A 59 6.26 -17.46 -23.97
C LYS A 59 5.54 -18.53 -23.13
N GLN A 60 5.60 -18.39 -21.80
CA GLN A 60 4.91 -19.28 -20.86
C GLN A 60 3.47 -18.83 -20.62
N LEU A 61 3.11 -17.62 -21.06
CA LEU A 61 1.77 -17.05 -20.98
C LEU A 61 1.23 -16.76 -22.38
N THR A 62 0.02 -17.23 -22.67
CA THR A 62 -0.67 -16.99 -23.94
C THR A 62 -1.56 -15.75 -23.81
N VAL A 63 -1.37 -14.79 -24.71
CA VAL A 63 -2.16 -13.54 -24.80
C VAL A 63 -3.25 -13.74 -25.87
N PRO A 64 -4.50 -13.22 -25.70
CA PRO A 64 -4.98 -12.41 -24.59
C PRO A 64 -5.16 -13.20 -23.30
N TYR A 65 -4.83 -12.58 -22.17
CA TYR A 65 -4.95 -13.17 -20.84
C TYR A 65 -5.70 -12.22 -19.91
N TYR A 66 -6.59 -12.77 -19.09
CA TYR A 66 -7.38 -12.02 -18.12
C TYR A 66 -7.29 -12.71 -16.76
N GLU A 67 -7.06 -11.92 -15.72
CA GLU A 67 -6.96 -12.41 -14.35
C GLU A 67 -7.59 -11.41 -13.38
N GLU A 68 -8.30 -11.94 -12.37
CA GLU A 68 -8.70 -11.17 -11.20
C GLU A 68 -7.78 -11.54 -10.04
N TRP A 69 -6.99 -10.57 -9.57
CA TRP A 69 -6.01 -10.78 -8.51
C TRP A 69 -6.22 -9.79 -7.36
N LYS A 70 -6.71 -10.28 -6.22
CA LYS A 70 -6.87 -9.50 -4.97
C LYS A 70 -7.58 -8.15 -5.16
N GLY A 71 -8.63 -8.10 -5.96
CA GLY A 71 -9.36 -6.86 -6.23
C GLY A 71 -8.78 -6.01 -7.37
N TRP A 72 -7.83 -6.55 -8.13
CA TRP A 72 -7.35 -5.99 -9.39
C TRP A 72 -7.81 -6.84 -10.56
N GLU A 73 -8.40 -6.21 -11.56
CA GLU A 73 -8.59 -6.81 -12.88
C GLU A 73 -7.35 -6.54 -13.72
N ILE A 74 -6.73 -7.60 -14.21
CA ILE A 74 -5.53 -7.54 -15.04
C ILE A 74 -5.89 -8.07 -16.42
N ALA A 75 -5.66 -7.25 -17.44
CA ALA A 75 -5.86 -7.60 -18.83
C ALA A 75 -4.54 -7.48 -19.59
N LEU A 76 -4.17 -8.54 -20.29
CA LEU A 76 -3.07 -8.54 -21.25
C LEU A 76 -3.65 -8.61 -22.64
N THR A 77 -3.39 -7.57 -23.43
CA THR A 77 -3.82 -7.47 -24.83
C THR A 77 -2.60 -7.32 -25.73
N GLN A 78 -2.66 -7.93 -26.90
CA GLN A 78 -1.60 -7.83 -27.90
C GLN A 78 -2.01 -6.80 -28.95
N GLU A 79 -1.26 -5.70 -29.05
CA GLU A 79 -1.40 -4.71 -30.12
C GLU A 79 -0.19 -4.81 -31.05
N GLY A 80 -0.33 -5.62 -32.11
CA GLY A 80 0.75 -5.84 -33.07
C GLY A 80 1.96 -6.56 -32.44
N ALA A 81 3.09 -5.86 -32.37
CA ALA A 81 4.35 -6.35 -31.78
C ALA A 81 4.52 -5.98 -30.29
N MET A 82 3.52 -5.34 -29.67
CA MET A 82 3.58 -4.92 -28.26
C MET A 82 2.54 -5.65 -27.43
N ILE A 83 2.88 -5.87 -26.16
CA ILE A 83 1.96 -6.46 -25.17
C ILE A 83 1.64 -5.37 -24.17
N LEU A 84 0.37 -5.01 -24.14
CA LEU A 84 -0.18 -4.04 -23.21
C LEU A 84 -0.67 -4.80 -21.98
N ILE A 85 -0.15 -4.43 -20.82
CA ILE A 85 -0.55 -5.00 -19.52
C ILE A 85 -1.28 -3.90 -18.74
N GLU A 86 -2.59 -4.04 -18.60
CA GLU A 86 -3.44 -3.11 -17.87
C GLU A 86 -3.87 -3.75 -16.55
N ALA A 87 -3.68 -3.03 -15.43
CA ALA A 87 -4.23 -3.41 -14.14
C ALA A 87 -5.14 -2.31 -13.62
N THR A 88 -6.41 -2.66 -13.38
CA THR A 88 -7.44 -1.77 -12.86
C THR A 88 -7.90 -2.24 -11.48
N HIS A 89 -7.81 -1.38 -10.48
CA HIS A 89 -8.32 -1.69 -9.14
C HIS A 89 -9.85 -1.53 -9.09
N LEU A 90 -10.55 -2.60 -8.71
CA LEU A 90 -12.02 -2.70 -8.71
C LEU A 90 -12.73 -1.61 -7.89
N ASP A 91 -12.20 -1.26 -6.70
CA ASP A 91 -12.85 -0.28 -5.80
C ASP A 91 -12.42 1.19 -5.98
N ASN A 92 -11.23 1.49 -6.52
CA ASN A 92 -10.60 2.81 -6.32
C ASN A 92 -10.28 3.57 -7.61
N GLN A 93 -10.73 3.08 -8.77
CA GLN A 93 -10.44 3.66 -10.10
C GLN A 93 -8.94 3.97 -10.34
N LYS A 94 -8.04 3.39 -9.55
CA LYS A 94 -6.60 3.51 -9.76
C LYS A 94 -6.22 2.55 -10.87
N GLN A 95 -5.76 3.12 -11.97
CA GLN A 95 -5.23 2.39 -13.12
C GLN A 95 -3.71 2.41 -13.05
N VAL A 96 -3.11 1.25 -13.22
CA VAL A 96 -1.67 1.11 -13.43
C VAL A 96 -1.50 0.45 -14.78
N GLU A 97 -0.98 1.21 -15.73
CA GLU A 97 -0.66 0.74 -17.07
C GLU A 97 0.84 0.49 -17.15
N THR A 98 1.23 -0.66 -17.71
CA THR A 98 2.63 -0.96 -18.03
C THR A 98 2.72 -1.48 -19.45
N LEU A 99 3.52 -0.79 -20.26
CA LEU A 99 3.79 -1.13 -21.66
C LEU A 99 5.04 -2.00 -21.72
N VAL A 100 4.91 -3.20 -22.27
CA VAL A 100 6.05 -4.12 -22.48
C VAL A 100 6.30 -4.27 -23.98
N ILE A 101 7.49 -3.88 -24.43
CA ILE A 101 7.95 -4.04 -25.81
C ILE A 101 8.53 -5.45 -25.95
N GLN A 102 7.95 -6.28 -26.82
CA GLN A 102 8.65 -7.49 -27.28
C GLN A 102 9.80 -7.04 -28.19
N ASN A 103 11.02 -7.07 -27.67
CA ASN A 103 12.19 -7.07 -28.54
C ASN A 103 12.33 -8.47 -29.14
N GLU A 104 12.31 -8.52 -30.48
CA GLU A 104 12.61 -9.69 -31.30
C GLU A 104 14.01 -10.29 -31.00
#